data_AF-A0A5E4IWR9-F1
#
_entry.id   AF-A0A5E4IWR9-F1
#
_cell.length_a   1.000
_cell.length_b   1.000
_cell.length_c   1.000
_cell.angle_alpha   90.00
_cell.angle_beta   90.00
_cell.angle_gamma   90.00
#
_symmetry.space_group_name_H-M   'P 1'
#
loop_
_entity.id
_entity.type
_entity.pdbx_description
1 polymer ?
#
loop_
_entity_poly.entity_id
_entity_poly.type
_entity_poly.pdbx_seq_one_letter_code
_entity_poly.pdbx_strand_id
1 'polypeptide(L)'
;MDQMKILLKKILASKCGEDKMDTIIEEFVSGKYTHDHPFMAEEAGSLLGECVQTDVPEEVYELMKLYRMEVGRSRPGVEYVPLSR
;
A
#
# COMPACT_ATOMS: atom_id res chain seq x y z
N MET A 1 8.58 -2.39 -18.04
CA MET A 1 9.34 -2.21 -16.77
C MET A 1 9.79 -0.76 -16.59
N ASP A 2 10.33 -0.11 -17.63
CA ASP A 2 10.86 1.27 -17.55
C ASP A 2 9.86 2.32 -17.05
N GLN A 3 8.60 2.24 -17.46
CA GLN A 3 7.56 3.14 -16.96
C GLN A 3 7.45 3.09 -15.43
N MET A 4 7.52 1.90 -14.84
CA MET A 4 7.41 1.71 -13.40
C MET A 4 8.63 2.28 -12.66
N LYS A 5 9.84 2.02 -13.19
CA LYS A 5 11.08 2.56 -12.64
C LYS A 5 11.10 4.08 -12.65
N ILE A 6 10.66 4.71 -13.75
CA ILE A 6 10.56 6.17 -13.87
C ILE A 6 9.57 6.75 -12.85
N LEU A 7 8.41 6.10 -12.67
CA LEU A 7 7.41 6.53 -11.69
C LEU A 7 7.96 6.47 -10.26
N LEU A 8 8.58 5.35 -9.88
CA LEU A 8 9.18 5.19 -8.56
C LEU A 8 10.29 6.21 -8.30
N LYS A 9 11.15 6.46 -9.30
CA LYS A 9 12.21 7.48 -9.19
C LYS A 9 11.63 8.87 -8.93
N LYS A 10 10.52 9.24 -9.58
CA LYS A 10 9.86 10.54 -9.35
C LYS A 10 9.27 10.66 -7.94
N ILE A 11 8.63 9.60 -7.45
CA ILE A 11 8.03 9.60 -6.11
C ILE A 11 9.11 9.71 -5.04
N LEU A 12 10.14 8.87 -5.15
CA LEU A 12 11.20 8.76 -4.15
C LEU A 12 12.16 9.95 -4.17
N ALA A 13 12.35 10.66 -5.29
CA ALA A 13 13.28 11.79 -5.38
C ALA A 13 12.90 12.97 -4.46
N SER A 14 11.65 13.05 -4.06
CA SER A 14 11.17 14.08 -3.13
C SER A 14 11.34 13.69 -1.66
N LYS A 15 11.63 12.41 -1.35
CA LYS A 15 11.55 11.86 0.01
C LYS A 15 12.78 11.06 0.45
N CYS A 16 13.60 10.57 -0.48
CA CYS A 16 14.76 9.74 -0.21
C CYS A 16 16.07 10.36 -0.70
N GLY A 17 17.15 10.09 0.04
CA GLY A 17 18.50 10.32 -0.44
C GLY A 17 18.86 9.41 -1.62
N GLU A 18 19.72 9.89 -2.52
CA GLU A 18 20.01 9.23 -3.79
C GLU A 18 20.76 7.88 -3.63
N ASP A 19 21.48 7.69 -2.52
CA ASP A 19 22.42 6.57 -2.34
C ASP A 19 21.78 5.17 -2.39
N LYS A 20 20.50 5.04 -2.05
CA LYS A 20 19.78 3.73 -2.03
C LYS A 20 18.66 3.65 -3.07
N MET A 21 18.51 4.67 -3.89
CA MET A 21 17.36 4.84 -4.77
C MET A 21 17.21 3.70 -5.78
N ASP A 22 18.30 3.34 -6.46
CA ASP A 22 18.26 2.32 -7.50
C ASP A 22 17.97 0.93 -6.93
N THR A 23 18.52 0.60 -5.75
CA THR A 23 18.23 -0.66 -5.05
C THR A 23 16.75 -0.77 -4.67
N ILE A 24 16.16 0.31 -4.14
CA ILE A 24 14.75 0.36 -3.78
C ILE A 24 13.88 0.17 -5.03
N ILE A 25 14.22 0.85 -6.13
CA ILE A 25 13.46 0.76 -7.39
C ILE A 25 13.49 -0.67 -7.95
N GLU A 26 14.64 -1.34 -7.96
CA GLU A 26 14.73 -2.73 -8.42
C GLU A 26 13.93 -3.68 -7.50
N GLU A 27 13.98 -3.48 -6.18
CA GLU A 27 13.22 -4.29 -5.22
C GLU A 27 11.71 -4.24 -5.51
N PHE A 28 11.14 -3.04 -5.72
CA PHE A 28 9.70 -2.87 -6.01
C PHE A 28 9.30 -3.42 -7.39
N VAL A 29 10.20 -3.40 -8.36
CA VAL A 29 9.91 -3.86 -9.73
C VAL A 29 10.22 -5.35 -9.92
N SER A 30 10.93 -5.99 -8.98
CA SER A 30 11.31 -7.41 -9.01
C SER A 30 10.14 -8.40 -9.08
N GLY A 31 8.93 -7.98 -8.68
CA GLY A 31 7.76 -8.85 -8.53
C GLY A 31 7.71 -9.62 -7.22
N LYS A 32 8.59 -9.29 -6.26
CA LYS A 32 8.60 -9.87 -4.90
C LYS A 32 7.28 -9.68 -4.15
N TYR A 33 6.67 -8.50 -4.28
CA TYR A 33 5.44 -8.15 -3.59
C TYR A 33 4.22 -8.52 -4.43
N THR A 34 3.32 -9.31 -3.86
CA THR A 34 2.10 -9.79 -4.51
C THR A 34 0.90 -9.58 -3.58
N HIS A 35 -0.31 -9.85 -4.06
CA HIS A 35 -1.52 -9.72 -3.24
C HIS A 35 -1.44 -10.56 -1.95
N ASP A 36 -0.85 -11.76 -2.04
CA ASP A 36 -0.73 -12.69 -0.93
C ASP A 36 0.59 -12.52 -0.14
N HIS A 37 1.49 -11.67 -0.64
CA HIS A 37 2.72 -11.27 0.03
C HIS A 37 2.87 -9.74 -0.04
N PRO A 38 2.08 -9.01 0.77
CA PRO A 38 2.08 -7.55 0.75
C PRO A 38 3.35 -7.00 1.40
N PHE A 39 3.71 -5.77 1.01
CA PHE A 39 4.81 -5.03 1.61
C PHE A 39 4.39 -4.45 2.96
N MET A 40 4.95 -4.97 4.05
CA MET A 40 4.58 -4.64 5.42
C MET A 40 5.37 -3.44 5.98
N ALA A 41 4.84 -2.84 7.05
CA ALA A 41 5.47 -1.69 7.72
C ALA A 41 6.91 -1.97 8.19
N GLU A 42 7.18 -3.18 8.69
CA GLU A 42 8.53 -3.59 9.12
C GLU A 42 9.53 -3.61 7.95
N GLU A 43 9.09 -4.11 6.79
CA GLU A 43 9.90 -4.14 5.57
C GLU A 43 10.12 -2.73 5.03
N ALA A 44 9.08 -1.88 5.09
CA ALA A 44 9.17 -0.48 4.72
C ALA A 44 10.19 0.27 5.57
N GLY A 45 10.14 0.14 6.90
CA GLY A 45 11.12 0.76 7.80
C GLY A 45 12.55 0.25 7.54
N SER A 46 12.71 -1.05 7.31
CA SER A 46 14.02 -1.66 7.05
C SER A 46 14.65 -1.21 5.72
N LEU A 47 13.84 -1.12 4.66
CA LEU A 47 14.30 -0.80 3.31
C LEU A 47 14.40 0.70 3.05
N LEU A 48 13.39 1.47 3.46
CA LEU A 48 13.23 2.90 3.17
C LEU A 48 13.75 3.79 4.31
N GLY A 49 13.84 3.28 5.54
CA GLY A 49 14.32 4.04 6.69
C GLY A 49 13.53 5.34 6.91
N GLU A 50 14.25 6.45 7.03
CA GLU A 50 13.66 7.78 7.27
C GLU A 50 12.79 8.30 6.11
N CYS A 51 12.83 7.67 4.93
CA CYS A 51 11.98 8.05 3.81
C CYS A 51 10.50 7.69 3.99
N VAL A 52 10.17 6.83 4.96
CA VAL A 52 8.80 6.34 5.18
C VAL A 52 8.37 6.63 6.61
N GLN A 53 7.12 7.06 6.74
CA GLN A 53 6.44 7.16 8.02
C GLN A 53 5.32 6.13 8.02
N THR A 54 5.39 5.18 8.97
CA THR A 54 4.38 4.13 9.15
C THR A 54 3.27 4.58 10.10
N ASP A 55 3.51 5.64 10.87
CA ASP A 55 2.54 6.20 11.79
C ASP A 55 1.43 6.90 11.03
N VAL A 56 0.20 6.53 11.35
CA VAL A 56 -1.01 7.14 10.82
C VAL A 56 -1.29 8.42 11.61
N PRO A 57 -1.38 9.61 10.96
CA PRO A 57 -1.67 10.86 11.65
C PRO A 57 -3.01 10.84 12.39
N GLU A 58 -3.11 11.58 13.50
CA GLU A 58 -4.32 11.63 14.33
C GLU A 58 -5.54 12.12 13.54
N GLU A 59 -5.35 13.04 12.59
CA GLU A 59 -6.42 13.58 11.75
C GLU A 59 -7.06 12.50 10.87
N VAL A 60 -6.31 11.46 10.48
CA VAL A 60 -6.84 10.32 9.74
C VAL A 60 -7.78 9.50 10.63
N TYR A 61 -7.42 9.30 11.90
CA TYR A 61 -8.31 8.64 12.87
C TYR A 61 -9.56 9.47 13.14
N GLU A 62 -9.44 10.80 13.25
CA GLU A 62 -10.61 11.69 13.38
C GLU A 62 -11.54 11.59 12.17
N LEU A 63 -10.98 11.52 10.95
CA LEU A 63 -11.77 11.28 9.75
C LEU A 63 -12.48 9.92 9.80
N MET A 64 -11.78 8.86 10.21
CA MET A 64 -12.36 7.51 10.31
C MET A 64 -13.53 7.45 11.30
N LYS A 65 -13.51 8.24 12.38
CA LYS A 65 -14.64 8.33 13.33
C LYS A 65 -15.94 8.83 12.66
N LEU A 66 -15.84 9.63 11.60
CA LEU A 66 -17.01 10.11 10.84
C LEU A 66 -17.64 8.99 9.99
N TYR A 67 -16.84 8.01 9.58
CA TYR A 67 -17.26 6.89 8.72
C TYR A 67 -17.26 5.58 9.49
N ARG A 68 -18.04 5.51 10.58
CA ARG A 68 -18.22 4.25 11.32
C ARG A 68 -18.76 3.18 10.38
N MET A 69 -17.98 2.12 10.19
CA MET A 69 -18.47 0.86 9.62
C MET A 69 -19.66 0.41 10.47
N GLU A 70 -20.85 0.27 9.87
CA GLU A 70 -22.01 -0.28 10.59
C GLU A 70 -21.66 -1.71 11.04
N VAL A 71 -21.36 -1.90 12.32
CA VAL A 71 -21.00 -3.20 12.92
C VAL A 71 -22.21 -4.15 13.05
N GLY A 72 -23.31 -3.88 12.36
CA GLY A 72 -24.60 -4.45 12.73
C GLY A 72 -25.72 -4.34 11.70
N ARG A 73 -25.41 -4.21 10.42
CA ARG A 73 -26.38 -4.62 9.39
C ARG A 73 -25.73 -5.73 8.58
N SER A 74 -26.24 -6.94 8.82
CA SER A 74 -26.19 -8.00 7.81
C SER A 74 -26.79 -7.39 6.54
N ARG A 75 -25.95 -6.80 5.69
CA ARG A 75 -26.35 -6.43 4.34
C ARG A 75 -26.86 -7.75 3.75
N PRO A 76 -28.13 -7.87 3.32
CA PRO A 76 -28.52 -9.03 2.56
C PRO A 76 -27.57 -9.08 1.36
N GLY A 77 -26.66 -10.06 1.40
CA GLY A 77 -25.70 -10.27 0.33
C GLY A 77 -26.47 -10.54 -0.95
N VAL A 78 -26.03 -9.97 -2.05
CA VAL A 78 -26.51 -10.42 -3.36
C VAL A 78 -25.85 -11.78 -3.57
N GLU A 79 -26.57 -12.85 -3.23
CA GLU A 79 -26.14 -14.21 -3.53
C GLU A 79 -26.47 -14.49 -4.99
N TYR A 80 -25.43 -14.75 -5.79
CA TYR A 80 -25.62 -15.22 -7.15
C TYR A 80 -26.10 -16.67 -7.11
N VAL A 81 -27.38 -16.90 -7.45
CA VAL A 81 -27.92 -18.24 -7.64
C VAL A 81 -27.66 -18.65 -9.10
N PRO A 82 -26.80 -19.66 -9.37
CA PRO A 82 -26.57 -20.11 -10.74
C PRO A 82 -27.85 -20.71 -11.31
N LEU A 83 -28.32 -20.18 -12.44
CA LEU A 83 -29.41 -20.80 -13.20
C LEU A 83 -28.91 -22.12 -13.79
N SER A 84 -29.39 -23.25 -13.26
CA SER A 84 -29.22 -24.56 -13.88
C SER A 84 -29.94 -24.56 -15.24
N ARG A 85 -29.22 -24.97 -16.29
CA ARG A 85 -29.74 -25.17 -17.64
C ARG A 85 -30.78 -26.28 -17.70
#